data_AF-A0A1G9P5D1-F1
#
_entry.id   AF-A0A1G9P5D1-F1
#
_cell.length_a   1.000
_cell.length_b   1.000
_cell.length_c   1.000
_cell.angle_alpha   90.00
_cell.angle_beta   90.00
_cell.angle_gamma   90.00
#
_symmetry.space_group_name_H-M   'P 1'
#
loop_
_entity.id
_entity.type
_entity.pdbx_description
1 polymer ?
#
loop_
_entity_poly.entity_id
_entity_poly.type
_entity_poly.pdbx_seq_one_letter_code
_entity_poly.pdbx_strand_id
1 'polypeptide(L)'
;MGLPSLAGLDGGALGNRFSLVSSLPMSAGALVVTFVVAAGAPADEPSWDRAVRTARSMDAADVGLLAVAVLVLAVLLHPMQLRLVRLFEGYWGGSRPAAWLAALLTHRQRLARRRLAERAELDPDATTVPADAADADRLRRARYPNEPLLPTALGNALRAAEQGAGRPYGLDAVVVWPRLYPLVSDRQRAVVEDRRDQVDLAVRMSATFALVAVVTGALLWRHPTWWLVPLAASGLAVLAYRAAVAAAVAFGEALRVAFDLHRFDLLTALHLPLPRGIENERGQNQRLSTWLRQGGAAPERYHHPDRPGDPAADPNGDP
;
A
#
# COMPACT_ATOMS: atom_id res chain seq x y z
N MET A 1 12.40 5.94 1.78
CA MET A 1 11.96 4.57 2.15
C MET A 1 10.59 4.70 2.75
N GLY A 2 9.60 3.96 2.26
CA GLY A 2 8.29 3.85 2.90
C GLY A 2 8.22 2.57 3.73
N LEU A 3 7.22 2.46 4.61
CA LEU A 3 6.86 1.20 5.25
C LEU A 3 6.76 -0.01 4.30
N PRO A 4 6.34 0.12 3.01
CA PRO A 4 6.31 -1.01 2.07
C PRO A 4 7.66 -1.71 1.82
N SER A 5 8.81 -1.10 2.15
CA SER A 5 10.12 -1.76 2.01
C SER A 5 10.63 -2.45 3.28
N LEU A 6 9.85 -2.40 4.38
CA LEU A 6 10.29 -2.79 5.72
C LEU A 6 9.45 -3.90 6.37
N ALA A 7 8.38 -4.36 5.72
CA ALA A 7 7.75 -5.63 6.06
C ALA A 7 8.71 -6.75 5.61
N GLY A 8 9.29 -7.43 6.59
CA GLY A 8 10.42 -8.31 6.41
C GLY A 8 10.14 -9.53 5.53
N LEU A 9 11.16 -9.86 4.73
CA LEU A 9 11.64 -11.21 4.45
C LEU A 9 10.59 -12.32 4.60
N ASP A 10 9.96 -12.65 3.48
CA ASP A 10 9.07 -13.80 3.27
C ASP A 10 9.65 -15.07 3.91
N GLY A 11 9.15 -15.44 5.08
CA GLY A 11 9.45 -16.68 5.78
C GLY A 11 8.86 -17.88 5.03
N GLY A 12 9.75 -18.78 4.59
CA GLY A 12 9.46 -19.93 3.75
C GLY A 12 8.51 -20.95 4.38
N ALA A 13 7.24 -20.91 3.95
CA ALA A 13 6.30 -22.04 3.84
C ALA A 13 4.99 -21.59 3.17
N LEU A 14 4.61 -20.31 3.36
CA LEU A 14 3.45 -19.68 2.70
C LEU A 14 3.72 -19.29 1.23
N GLY A 15 4.98 -19.26 0.82
CA GLY A 15 5.42 -18.81 -0.51
C GLY A 15 4.81 -19.56 -1.70
N ASN A 16 4.52 -20.86 -1.58
CA ASN A 16 3.96 -21.63 -2.71
C ASN A 16 2.48 -21.35 -2.97
N ARG A 17 1.64 -21.27 -1.93
CA ARG A 17 0.20 -20.94 -2.09
C ARG A 17 0.01 -19.46 -2.41
N PHE A 18 0.79 -18.59 -1.76
CA PHE A 18 0.75 -17.16 -2.01
C PHE A 18 1.24 -16.80 -3.41
N SER A 19 2.27 -17.48 -3.94
CA SER A 19 2.73 -17.29 -5.33
C SER A 19 1.68 -17.67 -6.36
N LEU A 20 0.94 -18.77 -6.14
CA LEU A 20 -0.15 -19.19 -7.02
C LEU A 20 -1.31 -18.18 -7.03
N VAL A 21 -1.80 -17.77 -5.85
CA VAL A 21 -2.89 -16.78 -5.75
C VAL A 21 -2.45 -15.40 -6.25
N SER A 22 -1.20 -15.03 -5.98
CA SER A 22 -0.58 -13.79 -6.47
C SER A 22 -0.41 -13.75 -8.00
N SER A 23 -0.33 -14.91 -8.65
CA SER A 23 -0.20 -15.01 -10.11
C SER A 23 -1.54 -14.93 -10.84
N LEU A 24 -2.68 -15.12 -10.15
CA LEU A 24 -4.00 -15.20 -10.78
C LEU A 24 -4.34 -14.01 -11.69
N PRO A 25 -4.12 -12.74 -11.29
CA PRO A 25 -4.43 -11.62 -12.18
C PRO A 25 -3.62 -11.69 -13.48
N MET A 26 -2.32 -11.96 -13.38
CA MET A 26 -1.41 -12.05 -14.53
C MET A 26 -1.77 -13.21 -15.45
N SER A 27 -2.08 -14.38 -14.89
CA SER A 27 -2.54 -15.54 -15.65
C SER A 27 -3.86 -15.26 -16.37
N ALA A 28 -4.84 -14.66 -15.67
CA ALA A 28 -6.10 -14.27 -16.29
C ALA A 28 -5.90 -13.24 -17.42
N GLY A 29 -5.02 -12.25 -17.22
CA GLY A 29 -4.67 -11.28 -18.25
C GLY A 29 -4.01 -11.92 -19.47
N ALA A 30 -3.07 -12.84 -19.26
CA ALA A 30 -2.42 -13.58 -20.33
C ALA A 30 -3.40 -14.46 -21.12
N LEU A 31 -4.37 -15.09 -20.45
CA LEU A 31 -5.43 -15.86 -21.10
C LEU A 31 -6.33 -14.97 -21.96
N VAL A 32 -6.69 -13.77 -21.50
CA VAL A 32 -7.45 -12.81 -22.31
C VAL A 32 -6.69 -12.40 -23.56
N VAL A 33 -5.40 -12.06 -23.43
CA VAL A 33 -4.57 -11.71 -24.60
C VAL A 33 -4.44 -12.89 -25.56
N THR A 34 -4.19 -14.09 -25.03
CA THR A 34 -4.09 -15.32 -25.84
C THR A 34 -5.39 -15.61 -26.57
N PHE A 35 -6.53 -15.43 -25.91
CA PHE A 35 -7.85 -15.57 -26.53
C PHE A 35 -8.05 -14.57 -27.68
N VAL A 36 -7.67 -13.30 -27.49
CA VAL A 36 -7.78 -12.25 -28.52
C VAL A 36 -6.91 -12.59 -29.74
N VAL A 37 -5.70 -13.10 -29.52
CA VAL A 37 -4.82 -13.57 -30.60
C VAL A 37 -5.40 -14.80 -31.30
N ALA A 38 -5.88 -15.79 -30.54
CA ALA A 38 -6.50 -17.00 -31.06
C ALA A 38 -7.79 -16.72 -31.85
N ALA A 39 -8.49 -15.62 -31.56
CA ALA A 39 -9.65 -15.16 -32.31
C ALA A 39 -9.29 -14.61 -33.70
N GLY A 40 -8.02 -14.26 -33.95
CA GLY A 40 -7.49 -13.81 -35.24
C GLY A 40 -6.82 -12.42 -35.22
N ALA A 41 -6.85 -11.71 -34.10
CA ALA A 41 -6.22 -10.39 -34.01
C ALA A 41 -4.68 -10.50 -34.02
N PRO A 42 -3.95 -9.53 -34.63
CA PRO A 42 -4.43 -8.34 -35.33
C PRO A 42 -4.60 -8.54 -36.86
N ALA A 43 -4.37 -9.76 -37.37
CA ALA A 43 -4.26 -10.02 -38.81
C ALA A 43 -5.64 -10.16 -39.50
N ASP A 44 -6.56 -10.86 -38.85
CA ASP A 44 -7.90 -11.16 -39.35
C ASP A 44 -8.98 -10.52 -38.49
N GLU A 45 -10.21 -10.42 -39.03
CA GLU A 45 -11.38 -10.07 -38.21
C GLU A 45 -11.56 -11.10 -37.08
N PRO A 46 -11.54 -10.66 -35.80
CA PRO A 46 -11.65 -11.58 -34.67
C PRO A 46 -13.02 -12.27 -34.66
N SER A 47 -13.03 -13.59 -34.46
CA SER A 47 -14.26 -14.37 -34.33
C SER A 47 -14.18 -15.38 -33.19
N TRP A 48 -15.30 -15.52 -32.48
CA TRP A 48 -15.46 -16.52 -31.42
C TRP A 48 -15.21 -17.93 -31.93
N ASP A 49 -15.71 -18.26 -33.13
CA ASP A 49 -15.54 -19.58 -33.73
C ASP A 49 -14.08 -19.90 -34.04
N ARG A 50 -13.28 -18.92 -34.48
CA ARG A 50 -11.85 -19.13 -34.70
C ARG A 50 -11.14 -19.42 -33.38
N ALA A 51 -11.41 -18.65 -32.32
CA ALA A 51 -10.82 -18.90 -31.01
C ALA A 51 -11.16 -20.30 -30.48
N VAL A 52 -12.42 -20.74 -30.62
CA VAL A 52 -12.86 -22.09 -30.23
C VAL A 52 -12.20 -23.18 -31.07
N ARG A 53 -12.08 -22.98 -32.39
CA ARG A 53 -11.36 -23.93 -33.27
C ARG A 53 -9.90 -24.04 -32.89
N THR A 54 -9.22 -22.91 -32.70
CA THR A 54 -7.82 -22.87 -32.26
C THR A 54 -7.64 -23.62 -30.93
N ALA A 55 -8.52 -23.36 -29.95
CA ALA A 55 -8.46 -24.07 -28.67
C ALA A 55 -8.71 -25.58 -28.79
N ARG A 56 -9.58 -26.01 -29.70
CA ARG A 56 -9.85 -27.44 -29.98
C ARG A 56 -8.75 -28.13 -30.77
N SER A 57 -7.94 -27.38 -31.53
CA SER A 57 -6.83 -27.92 -32.30
C SER A 57 -5.53 -28.03 -31.49
N MET A 58 -5.45 -27.40 -30.32
CA MET A 58 -4.28 -27.50 -29.44
C MET A 58 -4.17 -28.92 -28.88
N ASP A 59 -2.99 -29.52 -29.03
CA ASP A 59 -2.69 -30.78 -28.38
C ASP A 59 -2.23 -30.57 -26.92
N ALA A 60 -1.93 -31.66 -26.21
CA ALA A 60 -1.46 -31.58 -24.82
C ALA A 60 -0.11 -30.84 -24.67
N ALA A 61 0.75 -30.89 -25.70
CA ALA A 61 2.03 -30.21 -25.71
C ALA A 61 1.86 -28.70 -25.91
N ASP A 62 0.97 -28.27 -26.79
CA ASP A 62 0.63 -26.85 -27.01
C ASP A 62 0.06 -26.21 -25.75
N VAL A 63 -0.88 -26.90 -25.09
CA VAL A 63 -1.46 -26.45 -23.82
C VAL A 63 -0.39 -26.38 -22.73
N GLY A 64 0.49 -27.39 -22.65
CA GLY A 64 1.62 -27.41 -21.74
C GLY A 64 2.58 -26.24 -21.97
N LEU A 65 2.93 -25.97 -23.23
CA LEU A 65 3.82 -24.87 -23.61
C LEU A 65 3.20 -23.50 -23.29
N LEU A 66 1.90 -23.31 -23.57
CA LEU A 66 1.19 -22.09 -23.20
C LEU A 66 1.20 -21.88 -21.68
N ALA A 67 0.89 -22.92 -20.91
CA ALA A 67 0.91 -22.84 -19.45
C ALA A 67 2.31 -22.47 -18.91
N VAL A 68 3.37 -23.07 -19.48
CA VAL A 68 4.76 -22.74 -19.15
C VAL A 68 5.10 -21.30 -19.55
N ALA A 69 4.68 -20.83 -20.73
CA ALA A 69 4.94 -19.47 -21.19
C ALA A 69 4.26 -18.43 -20.28
N VAL A 70 3.00 -18.67 -19.89
CA VAL A 70 2.26 -17.81 -18.95
C VAL A 70 2.96 -17.81 -17.59
N LEU A 71 3.38 -18.97 -17.09
CA LEU A 71 4.10 -19.08 -15.82
C LEU A 71 5.44 -18.33 -15.85
N VAL A 72 6.23 -18.52 -16.91
CA VAL A 72 7.51 -17.82 -17.10
C VAL A 72 7.29 -16.32 -17.14
N LEU A 73 6.30 -15.82 -17.89
CA LEU A 73 5.98 -14.40 -17.94
C LEU A 73 5.58 -13.86 -16.55
N ALA A 74 4.75 -14.59 -15.80
CA ALA A 74 4.33 -14.21 -14.46
C ALA A 74 5.54 -14.13 -13.49
N VAL A 75 6.47 -15.08 -13.57
CA VAL A 75 7.71 -15.09 -12.78
C VAL A 75 8.63 -13.94 -13.18
N LEU A 76 8.79 -13.66 -14.48
CA LEU A 76 9.63 -12.56 -14.97
C LEU A 76 9.08 -11.18 -14.59
N LEU A 77 7.76 -11.03 -14.48
CA LEU A 77 7.12 -9.79 -14.04
C LEU A 77 7.09 -9.64 -12.51
N HIS A 78 7.36 -10.70 -11.75
CA HIS A 78 7.33 -10.68 -10.29
C HIS A 78 8.28 -9.64 -9.67
N PRO A 79 9.57 -9.51 -10.07
CA PRO A 79 10.47 -8.49 -9.54
C PRO A 79 10.02 -7.04 -9.84
N MET A 80 9.15 -6.84 -10.83
CA MET A 80 8.63 -5.49 -11.16
C MET A 80 7.56 -5.02 -10.17
N GLN A 81 7.02 -5.88 -9.30
CA GLN A 81 5.94 -5.54 -8.39
C GLN A 81 6.26 -4.36 -7.47
N LEU A 82 7.46 -4.32 -6.90
CA LEU A 82 7.89 -3.23 -6.02
C LEU A 82 7.99 -1.89 -6.79
N ARG A 83 8.36 -1.95 -8.07
CA ARG A 83 8.35 -0.77 -8.96
C ARG A 83 6.93 -0.37 -9.35
N LEU A 84 6.04 -1.33 -9.58
CA LEU A 84 4.63 -1.08 -9.89
C LEU A 84 3.91 -0.40 -8.73
N VAL A 85 4.11 -0.86 -7.49
CA VAL A 85 3.53 -0.19 -6.31
C VAL A 85 4.05 1.25 -6.21
N ARG A 86 5.37 1.47 -6.35
CA ARG A 86 5.95 2.83 -6.34
C ARG A 86 5.43 3.71 -7.49
N LEU A 87 5.20 3.13 -8.67
CA LEU A 87 4.57 3.83 -9.79
C LEU A 87 3.15 4.27 -9.42
N PHE A 88 2.36 3.40 -8.80
CA PHE A 88 1.01 3.70 -8.36
C PHE A 88 0.96 4.64 -7.14
N GLU A 89 1.99 4.67 -6.31
CA GLU A 89 2.19 5.66 -5.25
C GLU A 89 2.55 7.05 -5.78
N GLY A 90 3.03 7.15 -7.02
CA GLY A 90 3.39 8.42 -7.65
C GLY A 90 4.89 8.75 -7.69
N TYR A 91 5.77 7.79 -7.39
CA TYR A 91 7.22 7.99 -7.43
C TYR A 91 7.76 7.76 -8.85
N TRP A 92 7.52 8.71 -9.75
CA TRP A 92 7.83 8.59 -11.18
C TRP A 92 9.25 9.04 -11.58
N GLY A 93 10.08 9.40 -10.59
CA GLY A 93 11.42 9.93 -10.83
C GLY A 93 11.44 11.42 -11.17
N GLY A 94 12.63 11.93 -11.51
CA GLY A 94 12.90 13.37 -11.68
C GLY A 94 12.87 13.88 -13.11
N SER A 95 12.38 13.10 -14.08
CA SER A 95 12.33 13.58 -15.48
C SER A 95 11.32 14.73 -15.61
N ARG A 96 11.63 15.72 -16.47
CA ARG A 96 10.76 16.89 -16.70
C ARG A 96 9.30 16.54 -17.01
N PRO A 97 8.97 15.60 -17.93
CA PRO A 97 7.58 15.26 -18.20
C PRO A 97 6.89 14.57 -17.02
N ALA A 98 7.61 13.70 -16.28
CA ALA A 98 7.07 13.06 -15.08
C ALA A 98 6.80 14.07 -13.96
N ALA A 99 7.71 15.02 -13.76
CA ALA A 99 7.55 16.10 -12.78
C ALA A 99 6.38 17.02 -13.11
N TRP A 100 6.21 17.38 -14.38
CA TRP A 100 5.05 18.16 -14.85
C TRP A 100 3.73 17.42 -14.61
N LEU A 101 3.65 16.15 -15.00
CA LEU A 101 2.45 15.34 -14.79
C LEU A 101 2.16 15.16 -13.29
N ALA A 102 3.21 14.94 -12.49
CA ALA A 102 3.09 14.81 -11.04
C ALA A 102 2.57 16.12 -10.42
N ALA A 103 3.03 17.28 -10.88
CA ALA A 103 2.55 18.58 -10.41
C ALA A 103 1.06 18.78 -10.76
N LEU A 104 0.65 18.44 -11.99
CA LEU A 104 -0.73 18.51 -12.43
C LEU A 104 -1.65 17.62 -11.58
N LEU A 105 -1.27 16.36 -11.38
CA LEU A 105 -2.08 15.43 -10.59
C LEU A 105 -2.08 15.79 -9.10
N THR A 106 -0.95 16.26 -8.56
CA THR A 106 -0.89 16.78 -7.18
C THR A 106 -1.79 17.99 -7.01
N HIS A 107 -1.89 18.87 -8.02
CA HIS A 107 -2.85 19.98 -7.99
C HIS A 107 -4.30 19.46 -7.92
N ARG A 108 -4.65 18.42 -8.68
CA ARG A 108 -5.97 17.76 -8.57
C ARG A 108 -6.21 17.18 -7.18
N GLN A 109 -5.20 16.56 -6.56
CA GLN A 109 -5.29 16.03 -5.20
C GLN A 109 -5.47 17.16 -4.16
N ARG A 110 -4.81 18.31 -4.34
CA ARG A 110 -5.03 19.51 -3.50
C ARG A 110 -6.47 19.98 -3.56
N LEU A 111 -7.04 20.08 -4.76
CA LEU A 111 -8.44 20.49 -4.94
C LEU A 111 -9.39 19.48 -4.28
N ALA A 112 -9.13 18.18 -4.44
CA ALA A 112 -9.94 17.14 -3.80
C ALA A 112 -9.83 17.16 -2.27
N ARG A 113 -8.64 17.42 -1.71
CA ARG A 113 -8.43 17.63 -0.26
C ARG A 113 -9.20 18.84 0.25
N ARG A 114 -9.16 19.97 -0.48
CA ARG A 114 -9.87 21.21 -0.12
C ARG A 114 -11.37 21.00 -0.04
N ARG A 115 -11.97 20.35 -1.05
CA ARG A 115 -13.41 20.03 -1.05
C ARG A 115 -13.84 19.17 0.14
N LEU A 116 -12.97 18.26 0.61
CA LEU A 116 -13.25 17.49 1.82
C LEU A 116 -13.04 18.29 3.10
N ALA A 117 -12.10 19.23 3.11
CA ALA A 117 -11.88 20.15 4.23
C ALA A 117 -13.08 21.10 4.39
N GLU A 118 -13.56 21.69 3.30
CA GLU A 118 -14.76 22.55 3.29
C GLU A 118 -16.00 21.81 3.83
N ARG A 119 -16.17 20.54 3.49
CA ARG A 119 -17.26 19.70 4.03
C ARG A 119 -17.07 19.30 5.49
N ALA A 120 -15.84 19.33 5.97
CA ALA A 120 -15.47 19.00 7.34
C ALA A 120 -15.50 20.22 8.27
N GLU A 121 -15.69 21.43 7.72
CA GLU A 121 -15.82 22.64 8.51
C GLU A 121 -17.05 22.54 9.40
N LEU A 122 -16.84 22.73 10.69
CA LEU A 122 -17.89 22.76 11.69
C LEU A 122 -18.38 24.20 11.80
N ASP A 123 -19.69 24.36 11.82
CA ASP A 123 -20.30 25.61 12.26
C ASP A 123 -19.93 25.83 13.74
N PRO A 124 -19.21 26.91 14.10
CA PRO A 124 -18.75 27.14 15.46
C PRO A 124 -19.90 27.25 16.48
N ASP A 125 -21.12 27.57 16.03
CA ASP A 125 -22.30 27.68 16.88
C ASP A 125 -23.11 26.37 16.96
N ALA A 126 -22.72 25.33 16.22
CA ALA A 126 -23.40 24.04 16.25
C ALA A 126 -23.08 23.26 17.54
N THR A 127 -24.13 22.89 18.26
CA THR A 127 -24.05 22.09 19.50
C THR A 127 -23.72 20.62 19.24
N THR A 128 -23.91 20.14 18.00
CA THR A 128 -23.58 18.78 17.59
C THR A 128 -22.82 18.79 16.27
N VAL A 129 -21.86 17.88 16.13
CA VAL A 129 -21.13 17.69 14.86
C VAL A 129 -22.04 16.95 13.88
N PRO A 130 -22.36 17.54 12.71
CA PRO A 130 -23.13 16.84 11.69
C PRO A 130 -22.42 15.56 11.24
N ALA A 131 -23.16 14.47 11.06
CA ALA A 131 -22.59 13.18 10.64
C ALA A 131 -21.77 13.30 9.34
N ASP A 132 -22.27 14.09 8.38
CA ASP A 132 -21.59 14.35 7.11
C ASP A 132 -20.23 15.05 7.27
N ALA A 133 -20.13 15.98 8.22
CA ALA A 133 -18.89 16.71 8.51
C ALA A 133 -17.86 15.80 9.20
N ALA A 134 -18.31 14.97 10.14
CA ALA A 134 -17.45 13.96 10.78
C ALA A 134 -16.92 12.93 9.76
N ASP A 135 -17.77 12.46 8.85
CA ASP A 135 -17.38 11.52 7.80
C ASP A 135 -16.43 12.16 6.79
N ALA A 136 -16.66 13.41 6.40
CA ALA A 136 -15.76 14.16 5.53
C ALA A 136 -14.36 14.32 6.17
N ASP A 137 -14.29 14.66 7.45
CA ASP A 137 -13.04 14.82 8.19
C ASP A 137 -12.31 13.48 8.37
N ARG A 138 -13.05 12.40 8.67
CA ARG A 138 -12.51 11.04 8.74
C ARG A 138 -11.90 10.63 7.39
N LEU A 139 -12.64 10.83 6.29
CA LEU A 139 -12.16 10.52 4.94
C LEU A 139 -10.94 11.37 4.55
N ARG A 140 -10.92 12.65 4.94
CA ARG A 140 -9.81 13.57 4.71
C ARG A 140 -8.54 13.06 5.40
N ARG A 141 -8.61 12.75 6.70
CA ARG A 141 -7.48 12.20 7.48
C ARG A 141 -7.02 10.83 6.99
N ALA A 142 -7.96 10.00 6.54
CA ALA A 142 -7.65 8.67 6.03
C ALA A 142 -6.95 8.69 4.66
N ARG A 143 -7.29 9.64 3.79
CA ARG A 143 -6.81 9.66 2.40
C ARG A 143 -5.69 10.65 2.10
N TYR A 144 -5.51 11.69 2.91
CA TYR A 144 -4.56 12.76 2.60
C TYR A 144 -3.58 12.99 3.75
N PRO A 145 -2.27 13.03 3.46
CA PRO A 145 -1.27 13.43 4.44
C PRO A 145 -1.32 14.93 4.68
N ASN A 146 -0.68 15.37 5.77
CA ASN A 146 -0.65 16.78 6.14
C ASN A 146 0.14 17.60 5.11
N GLU A 147 1.34 17.14 4.73
CA GLU A 147 2.14 17.56 3.56
C GLU A 147 3.48 16.80 3.54
N PRO A 148 4.18 16.70 2.40
CA PRO A 148 3.72 17.03 1.05
C PRO A 148 2.73 15.99 0.50
N LEU A 149 1.85 16.43 -0.41
CA LEU A 149 0.93 15.55 -1.15
C LEU A 149 1.66 14.84 -2.31
N LEU A 150 1.21 13.63 -2.61
CA LEU A 150 1.63 12.81 -3.75
C LEU A 150 0.63 12.98 -4.92
N PRO A 151 1.03 12.65 -6.16
CA PRO A 151 0.16 12.83 -7.33
C PRO A 151 -1.02 11.85 -7.37
N THR A 152 -0.91 10.69 -6.72
CA THR A 152 -1.94 9.63 -6.76
C THR A 152 -2.72 9.54 -5.46
N ALA A 153 -3.96 9.05 -5.55
CA ALA A 153 -4.81 8.82 -4.39
C ALA A 153 -4.26 7.68 -3.51
N LEU A 154 -3.69 6.64 -4.13
CA LEU A 154 -3.05 5.53 -3.41
C LEU A 154 -1.85 6.02 -2.60
N GLY A 155 -0.95 6.79 -3.23
CA GLY A 155 0.21 7.35 -2.56
C GLY A 155 -0.18 8.24 -1.38
N ASN A 156 -1.18 9.12 -1.58
CA ASN A 156 -1.69 9.95 -0.49
C ASN A 156 -2.28 9.11 0.65
N ALA A 157 -3.07 8.08 0.37
CA ALA A 157 -3.64 7.22 1.41
C ALA A 157 -2.55 6.46 2.19
N LEU A 158 -1.57 5.88 1.52
CA LEU A 158 -0.43 5.20 2.16
C LEU A 158 0.43 6.18 2.98
N ARG A 159 0.67 7.39 2.47
CA ARG A 159 1.39 8.42 3.22
C ARG A 159 0.60 8.90 4.44
N ALA A 160 -0.72 9.00 4.32
CA ALA A 160 -1.61 9.36 5.42
C ALA A 160 -1.66 8.26 6.49
N ALA A 161 -1.55 6.99 6.09
CA ALA A 161 -1.38 5.86 7.00
C ALA A 161 -0.07 5.95 7.77
N GLU A 162 1.06 6.12 7.08
CA GLU A 162 2.40 6.26 7.68
C GLU A 162 2.46 7.42 8.68
N GLN A 163 1.98 8.61 8.28
CA GLN A 163 1.95 9.78 9.17
C GLN A 163 0.94 9.60 10.30
N GLY A 164 -0.23 9.02 10.01
CA GLY A 164 -1.32 8.89 10.96
C GLY A 164 -1.04 7.91 12.10
N ALA A 165 -0.19 6.89 11.89
CA ALA A 165 0.09 5.87 12.90
C ALA A 165 1.06 6.35 13.99
N GLY A 166 2.18 6.99 13.62
CA GLY A 166 3.21 7.37 14.60
C GLY A 166 3.14 8.82 15.09
N ARG A 167 2.72 9.76 14.22
CA ARG A 167 2.81 11.21 14.48
C ARG A 167 2.07 11.67 15.74
N PRO A 168 0.89 11.15 16.12
CA PRO A 168 0.21 11.56 17.36
C PRO A 168 1.09 11.41 18.62
N TYR A 169 1.98 10.42 18.60
CA TYR A 169 2.90 10.06 19.69
C TYR A 169 4.33 10.55 19.47
N GLY A 170 4.59 11.32 18.41
CA GLY A 170 5.95 11.76 18.07
C GLY A 170 6.85 10.68 17.46
N LEU A 171 6.29 9.52 17.07
CA LEU A 171 7.02 8.45 16.41
C LEU A 171 7.04 8.66 14.89
N ASP A 172 8.18 8.41 14.26
CA ASP A 172 8.20 8.15 12.83
C ASP A 172 7.86 6.68 12.58
N ALA A 173 6.65 6.43 12.08
CA ALA A 173 6.16 5.08 11.88
C ALA A 173 7.08 4.24 10.97
N VAL A 174 7.63 4.84 9.91
CA VAL A 174 8.50 4.15 8.95
C VAL A 174 9.78 3.66 9.62
N VAL A 175 10.38 4.50 10.46
CA VAL A 175 11.63 4.18 11.16
C VAL A 175 11.41 3.16 12.27
N VAL A 176 10.29 3.28 12.99
CA VAL A 176 10.01 2.52 14.20
C VAL A 176 9.45 1.12 13.89
N TRP A 177 8.67 0.98 12.81
CA TRP A 177 7.97 -0.26 12.48
C TRP A 177 8.80 -1.54 12.49
N PRO A 178 10.04 -1.61 11.94
CA PRO A 178 10.84 -2.84 11.98
C PRO A 178 11.14 -3.35 13.40
N ARG A 179 11.12 -2.47 14.41
CA ARG A 179 11.36 -2.79 15.83
C ARG A 179 10.06 -3.02 16.58
N LEU A 180 8.99 -2.34 16.17
CA LEU A 180 7.66 -2.53 16.74
C LEU A 180 7.04 -3.86 16.27
N TYR A 181 7.20 -4.23 15.00
CA TYR A 181 6.56 -5.38 14.37
C TYR A 181 6.80 -6.74 15.09
N PRO A 182 8.01 -7.05 15.60
CA PRO A 182 8.22 -8.25 16.41
C PRO A 182 7.47 -8.24 17.75
N LEU A 183 7.14 -7.06 18.28
CA LEU A 183 6.46 -6.87 19.57
C LEU A 183 4.93 -6.86 19.43
N VAL A 184 4.43 -6.58 18.23
CA VAL A 184 2.99 -6.65 17.93
C VAL A 184 2.49 -8.08 18.10
N SER A 185 1.34 -8.24 18.75
CA SER A 185 0.70 -9.56 18.94
C SER A 185 0.44 -10.28 17.62
N ASP A 186 0.51 -11.61 17.60
CA ASP A 186 0.33 -12.39 16.36
C ASP A 186 -1.02 -12.13 15.69
N ARG A 187 -2.09 -11.92 16.49
CA ARG A 187 -3.41 -11.55 15.98
C ARG A 187 -3.39 -10.20 15.26
N GLN A 188 -2.77 -9.18 15.86
CA GLN A 188 -2.70 -7.85 15.26
C GLN A 188 -1.76 -7.83 14.05
N ARG A 189 -0.65 -8.59 14.11
CA ARG A 189 0.28 -8.78 13.00
C ARG A 189 -0.44 -9.37 11.78
N ALA A 190 -1.21 -10.44 11.97
CA ALA A 190 -2.00 -11.05 10.90
C ALA A 190 -3.02 -10.08 10.27
N VAL A 191 -3.64 -9.20 11.07
CA VAL A 191 -4.54 -8.16 10.55
C VAL A 191 -3.78 -7.15 9.69
N VAL A 192 -2.63 -6.66 10.15
CA VAL A 192 -1.83 -5.68 9.38
C VAL A 192 -1.31 -6.29 8.07
N GLU A 193 -0.86 -7.55 8.11
CA GLU A 193 -0.41 -8.32 6.94
C GLU A 193 -1.54 -8.54 5.94
N ASP A 194 -2.70 -9.03 6.37
CA ASP A 194 -3.86 -9.22 5.49
C ASP A 194 -4.28 -7.92 4.79
N ARG A 195 -4.32 -6.80 5.53
CA ARG A 195 -4.62 -5.49 4.91
C ARG A 195 -3.56 -5.05 3.93
N ARG A 196 -2.28 -5.37 4.20
CA ARG A 196 -1.18 -5.07 3.28
C ARG A 196 -1.29 -5.90 2.01
N ASP A 197 -1.58 -7.20 2.13
CA ASP A 197 -1.76 -8.10 1.00
C ASP A 197 -2.93 -7.67 0.11
N GLN A 198 -4.03 -7.18 0.70
CA GLN A 198 -5.16 -6.62 -0.05
C GLN A 198 -4.76 -5.39 -0.89
N VAL A 199 -3.88 -4.52 -0.37
CA VAL A 199 -3.33 -3.40 -1.14
C VAL A 199 -2.53 -3.91 -2.34
N ASP A 200 -1.60 -4.83 -2.08
CA ASP A 200 -0.69 -5.33 -3.11
C ASP A 200 -1.44 -6.12 -4.20
N LEU A 201 -2.43 -6.94 -3.81
CA LEU A 201 -3.31 -7.64 -4.76
C LEU A 201 -4.11 -6.66 -5.63
N ALA A 202 -4.75 -5.66 -5.02
CA ALA A 202 -5.57 -4.69 -5.76
C ALA A 202 -4.73 -3.85 -6.74
N VAL A 203 -3.51 -3.46 -6.36
CA VAL A 203 -2.56 -2.79 -7.26
C VAL A 203 -2.16 -3.70 -8.41
N ARG A 204 -1.84 -4.98 -8.13
CA ARG A 204 -1.48 -5.97 -9.17
C ARG A 204 -2.64 -6.20 -10.16
N MET A 205 -3.87 -6.32 -9.66
CA MET A 205 -5.05 -6.43 -10.52
C MET A 205 -5.21 -5.19 -11.41
N SER A 206 -5.10 -3.99 -10.83
CA SER A 206 -5.21 -2.75 -11.59
C SER A 206 -4.15 -2.63 -12.68
N ALA A 207 -2.89 -2.91 -12.35
CA ALA A 207 -1.79 -2.90 -13.32
C ALA A 207 -2.00 -3.94 -14.43
N THR A 208 -2.46 -5.14 -14.08
CA THR A 208 -2.70 -6.21 -15.06
C THR A 208 -3.83 -5.84 -16.02
N PHE A 209 -4.97 -5.37 -15.51
CA PHE A 209 -6.07 -4.97 -16.37
C PHE A 209 -5.73 -3.75 -17.22
N ALA A 210 -4.93 -2.81 -16.72
CA ALA A 210 -4.43 -1.69 -17.52
C ALA A 210 -3.53 -2.18 -18.67
N LEU A 211 -2.64 -3.14 -18.40
CA LEU A 211 -1.80 -3.74 -19.44
C LEU A 211 -2.63 -4.51 -20.47
N VAL A 212 -3.60 -5.32 -20.02
CA VAL A 212 -4.54 -6.02 -20.91
C VAL A 212 -5.30 -5.03 -21.78
N ALA A 213 -5.80 -3.93 -21.21
CA ALA A 213 -6.50 -2.90 -21.97
C ALA A 213 -5.61 -2.27 -23.07
N VAL A 214 -4.36 -1.96 -22.75
CA VAL A 214 -3.39 -1.41 -23.73
C VAL A 214 -3.08 -2.42 -24.83
N VAL A 215 -2.75 -3.67 -24.46
CA VAL A 215 -2.37 -4.71 -25.42
C VAL A 215 -3.56 -5.09 -26.31
N THR A 216 -4.71 -5.39 -25.72
CA THR A 216 -5.92 -5.73 -26.49
C THR A 216 -6.43 -4.54 -27.30
N GLY A 217 -6.32 -3.30 -26.79
CA GLY A 217 -6.65 -2.09 -27.54
C GLY A 217 -5.76 -1.91 -28.78
N ALA A 218 -4.47 -2.20 -28.68
CA ALA A 218 -3.56 -2.20 -29.82
C ALA A 218 -3.89 -3.31 -30.82
N LEU A 219 -4.12 -4.55 -30.34
CA LEU A 219 -4.47 -5.69 -31.19
C LEU A 219 -5.81 -5.51 -31.92
N LEU A 220 -6.78 -4.86 -31.27
CA LEU A 220 -8.15 -4.68 -31.76
C LEU A 220 -8.41 -3.28 -32.33
N TRP A 221 -7.38 -2.46 -32.54
CA TRP A 221 -7.54 -1.07 -32.98
C TRP A 221 -8.35 -0.93 -34.28
N ARG A 222 -8.18 -1.89 -35.20
CA ARG A 222 -8.89 -1.95 -36.49
C ARG A 222 -10.27 -2.63 -36.43
N HIS A 223 -10.67 -3.13 -35.26
CA HIS A 223 -11.86 -3.97 -35.08
C HIS A 223 -12.81 -3.35 -34.04
N PRO A 224 -13.59 -2.31 -34.40
CA PRO A 224 -14.41 -1.54 -33.45
C PRO A 224 -15.48 -2.37 -32.75
N THR A 225 -15.98 -3.43 -33.39
CA THR A 225 -16.95 -4.37 -32.81
C THR A 225 -16.43 -5.10 -31.58
N TRP A 226 -15.10 -5.20 -31.42
CA TRP A 226 -14.44 -5.86 -30.29
C TRP A 226 -13.89 -4.90 -29.22
N TRP A 227 -14.16 -3.59 -29.34
CA TRP A 227 -13.67 -2.59 -28.37
C TRP A 227 -14.24 -2.76 -26.97
N LEU A 228 -15.30 -3.55 -26.80
CA LEU A 228 -15.81 -3.90 -25.48
C LEU A 228 -14.73 -4.61 -24.62
N VAL A 229 -13.81 -5.37 -25.23
CA VAL A 229 -12.72 -6.06 -24.50
C VAL A 229 -11.76 -5.07 -23.82
N PRO A 230 -11.07 -4.15 -24.55
CA PRO A 230 -10.20 -3.17 -23.92
C PRO A 230 -10.95 -2.18 -23.03
N LEU A 231 -12.21 -1.85 -23.34
CA LEU A 231 -13.04 -0.98 -22.50
C LEU A 231 -13.40 -1.65 -21.17
N ALA A 232 -13.80 -2.93 -21.19
CA ALA A 232 -14.08 -3.70 -19.98
C ALA A 232 -12.82 -3.86 -19.13
N ALA A 233 -11.68 -4.17 -19.75
CA ALA A 233 -10.39 -4.22 -19.05
C ALA A 233 -10.03 -2.87 -18.42
N SER A 234 -10.25 -1.75 -19.13
CA SER A 234 -10.03 -0.41 -18.59
C SER A 234 -10.92 -0.11 -17.38
N GLY A 235 -12.21 -0.49 -17.46
CA GLY A 235 -13.16 -0.37 -16.35
C GLY A 235 -12.72 -1.17 -15.12
N LEU A 236 -12.30 -2.43 -15.31
CA LEU A 236 -11.77 -3.29 -14.25
C LEU A 236 -10.48 -2.72 -13.66
N ALA A 237 -9.59 -2.13 -14.47
CA ALA A 237 -8.38 -1.48 -13.99
C ALA A 237 -8.70 -0.31 -13.05
N VAL A 238 -9.67 0.53 -13.41
CA VAL A 238 -10.13 1.67 -12.58
C VAL A 238 -10.80 1.17 -11.30
N LEU A 239 -11.66 0.14 -11.38
CA LEU A 239 -12.30 -0.44 -10.20
C LEU A 239 -11.27 -1.03 -9.23
N ALA A 240 -10.30 -1.79 -9.74
CA ALA A 240 -9.20 -2.34 -8.94
C ALA A 240 -8.32 -1.24 -8.31
N TYR A 241 -8.07 -0.14 -9.02
CA TYR A 241 -7.36 1.01 -8.45
C TYR A 241 -8.15 1.65 -7.29
N ARG A 242 -9.48 1.81 -7.45
CA ARG A 242 -10.33 2.33 -6.37
C ARG A 242 -10.34 1.38 -5.16
N ALA A 243 -10.36 0.07 -5.39
CA ALA A 243 -10.22 -0.94 -4.34
C ALA A 243 -8.87 -0.84 -3.64
N ALA A 244 -7.76 -0.61 -4.37
CA ALA A 244 -6.43 -0.42 -3.80
C ALA A 244 -6.38 0.80 -2.86
N VAL A 245 -7.00 1.92 -3.24
CA VAL A 245 -7.10 3.11 -2.37
C VAL A 245 -7.90 2.81 -1.11
N ALA A 246 -9.01 2.08 -1.22
CA ALA A 246 -9.82 1.69 -0.07
C ALA A 246 -9.06 0.72 0.87
N ALA A 247 -8.35 -0.27 0.30
CA ALA A 247 -7.48 -1.18 1.03
C ALA A 247 -6.35 -0.42 1.76
N ALA A 248 -5.76 0.60 1.13
CA ALA A 248 -4.71 1.42 1.75
C ALA A 248 -5.22 2.22 2.95
N VAL A 249 -6.46 2.72 2.89
CA VAL A 249 -7.12 3.34 4.05
C VAL A 249 -7.30 2.32 5.18
N ALA A 250 -7.80 1.13 4.88
CA ALA A 250 -8.00 0.09 5.88
C ALA A 250 -6.68 -0.40 6.50
N PHE A 251 -5.62 -0.52 5.69
CA PHE A 251 -4.26 -0.77 6.16
C PHE A 251 -3.78 0.32 7.12
N GLY A 252 -4.06 1.59 6.82
CA GLY A 252 -3.72 2.70 7.71
C GLY A 252 -4.40 2.63 9.07
N GLU A 253 -5.66 2.20 9.14
CA GLU A 253 -6.32 1.98 10.42
C GLU A 253 -5.70 0.83 11.21
N ALA A 254 -5.40 -0.30 10.54
CA ALA A 254 -4.73 -1.43 11.19
C ALA A 254 -3.36 -1.03 11.75
N LEU A 255 -2.62 -0.19 11.03
CA LEU A 255 -1.34 0.34 11.45
C LEU A 255 -1.48 1.28 12.66
N ARG A 256 -2.48 2.18 12.67
CA ARG A 256 -2.77 3.05 13.83
C ARG A 256 -3.04 2.24 15.08
N VAL A 257 -3.93 1.24 14.99
CA VAL A 257 -4.24 0.36 16.12
C VAL A 257 -3.01 -0.36 16.63
N ALA A 258 -2.10 -0.80 15.74
CA ALA A 258 -0.85 -1.41 16.18
C ALA A 258 0.03 -0.45 17.00
N PHE A 259 0.14 0.82 16.60
CA PHE A 259 0.87 1.83 17.37
C PHE A 259 0.13 2.21 18.66
N ASP A 260 -1.19 2.36 18.62
CA ASP A 260 -2.01 2.70 19.79
C ASP A 260 -1.88 1.66 20.91
N LEU A 261 -1.72 0.38 20.56
CA LEU A 261 -1.62 -0.70 21.54
C LEU A 261 -0.18 -1.03 21.95
N HIS A 262 0.77 -1.01 21.01
CA HIS A 262 2.11 -1.60 21.24
C HIS A 262 3.25 -0.58 21.37
N ARG A 263 2.98 0.74 21.30
CA ARG A 263 4.05 1.75 21.39
C ARG A 263 4.83 1.72 22.71
N PHE A 264 4.21 1.31 23.81
CA PHE A 264 4.90 1.19 25.10
C PHE A 264 5.70 -0.11 25.22
N ASP A 265 5.24 -1.20 24.60
CA ASP A 265 6.00 -2.45 24.51
C ASP A 265 7.37 -2.20 23.86
N LEU A 266 7.42 -1.33 22.85
CA LEU A 266 8.65 -0.89 22.23
C LEU A 266 9.59 -0.18 23.23
N LEU A 267 9.07 0.76 24.01
CA LEU A 267 9.90 1.48 24.99
C LEU A 267 10.44 0.51 26.04
N THR A 268 9.59 -0.38 26.54
CA THR A 268 9.99 -1.42 27.50
C THR A 268 11.05 -2.36 26.93
N ALA A 269 10.88 -2.85 25.69
CA ALA A 269 11.85 -3.73 25.04
C ALA A 269 13.19 -3.04 24.78
N LEU A 270 13.19 -1.72 24.57
CA LEU A 270 14.38 -0.89 24.44
C LEU A 270 14.97 -0.45 25.79
N HIS A 271 14.39 -0.90 26.92
CA HIS A 271 14.75 -0.47 28.27
C HIS A 271 14.68 1.05 28.47
N LEU A 272 13.71 1.71 27.85
CA LEU A 272 13.48 3.14 28.00
C LEU A 272 12.44 3.40 29.08
N PRO A 273 12.59 4.49 29.85
CA PRO A 273 11.59 4.86 30.85
C PRO A 273 10.26 5.17 30.17
N LEU A 274 9.16 4.75 30.79
CA LEU A 274 7.81 5.07 30.31
C LEU A 274 7.53 6.57 30.50
N PRO A 275 6.89 7.22 29.52
CA PRO A 275 6.62 8.64 29.60
C PRO A 275 5.55 8.97 30.64
N ARG A 276 5.70 10.10 31.32
CA ARG A 276 4.75 10.57 32.37
C ARG A 276 3.50 11.26 31.81
N GLY A 277 3.49 11.59 30.51
CA GLY A 277 2.43 12.33 29.83
C GLY A 277 2.70 12.47 28.34
N ILE A 278 1.73 12.99 27.59
CA ILE A 278 1.77 13.00 26.12
C ILE A 278 2.85 13.92 25.53
N GLU A 279 3.15 15.05 26.18
CA GLU A 279 4.22 15.96 25.77
C GLU A 279 5.59 15.30 25.94
N ASN A 280 5.79 14.63 27.07
CA ASN A 280 7.02 13.89 27.37
C ASN A 280 7.18 12.69 26.42
N GLU A 281 6.10 11.95 26.16
CA GLU A 281 6.05 10.87 25.17
C GLU A 281 6.49 11.37 23.80
N ARG A 282 5.90 12.47 23.31
CA ARG A 282 6.26 13.06 22.01
C ARG A 282 7.73 13.43 21.94
N GLY A 283 8.26 14.10 22.96
CA GLY A 283 9.67 14.51 23.00
C GLY A 283 10.64 13.32 23.06
N GLN A 284 10.31 12.28 23.83
CA GLN A 284 11.11 11.05 23.90
C GLN A 284 11.08 10.30 22.56
N ASN A 285 9.89 10.12 21.98
CA ASN A 285 9.70 9.38 20.74
C ASN A 285 10.30 10.08 19.51
N GLN A 286 10.32 11.41 19.49
CA GLN A 286 11.01 12.18 18.45
C GLN A 286 12.53 11.97 18.51
N ARG A 287 13.11 11.98 19.72
CA ARG A 287 14.54 11.67 19.93
C ARG A 287 14.84 10.23 19.53
N LEU A 288 14.02 9.27 19.95
CA LEU A 288 14.13 7.86 19.55
C LEU A 288 14.08 7.71 18.02
N SER A 289 13.12 8.35 17.35
CA SER A 289 12.97 8.28 15.89
C SER A 289 14.15 8.92 15.16
N THR A 290 14.71 10.00 15.71
CA THR A 290 15.90 10.66 15.15
C THR A 290 17.14 9.79 15.31
N TRP A 291 17.34 9.21 16.50
CA TRP A 291 18.42 8.26 16.78
C TRP A 291 18.36 7.05 15.84
N LEU A 292 17.21 6.39 15.72
CA LEU A 292 17.03 5.23 14.85
C LEU A 292 17.23 5.54 13.35
N ARG A 293 16.98 6.78 12.91
CA ARG A 293 17.14 7.19 11.52
C ARG A 293 18.59 7.56 11.18
N GLN A 294 19.25 8.31 12.05
CA GLN A 294 20.50 9.01 11.76
C GLN A 294 21.69 8.53 12.59
N GLY A 295 21.48 7.66 13.59
CA GLY A 295 22.53 7.22 14.52
C GLY A 295 23.01 8.32 15.48
N GLY A 296 22.14 9.30 15.80
CA GLY A 296 22.47 10.46 16.63
C GLY A 296 22.68 10.17 18.13
N ALA A 297 22.41 11.13 19.00
CA ALA A 297 22.53 10.95 20.45
C ALA A 297 21.58 9.84 20.94
N ALA A 298 22.14 8.80 21.55
CA ALA A 298 21.39 7.71 22.14
C ALA A 298 20.56 8.19 23.35
N PRO A 299 19.52 7.45 23.76
CA PRO A 299 18.81 7.72 25.00
C PRO A 299 19.78 7.77 26.19
N GLU A 300 19.68 8.82 27.02
CA GLU A 300 20.66 9.11 28.08
C GLU A 300 20.64 8.12 29.25
N ARG A 301 19.49 7.47 29.51
CA ARG A 301 19.31 6.53 30.61
C ARG A 301 18.46 5.34 30.18
N TYR A 302 18.94 4.14 30.53
CA TYR A 302 18.16 2.91 30.46
C TYR A 302 17.51 2.63 31.81
N HIS A 303 16.30 2.09 31.78
CA HIS A 303 15.61 1.54 32.93
C HIS A 303 15.82 0.03 32.95
N HIS A 304 16.57 -0.44 33.93
CA HIS A 304 16.70 -1.87 34.22
C HIS A 304 15.78 -2.21 35.40
N PRO A 305 15.07 -3.35 35.37
CA PRO A 305 14.38 -3.82 36.56
C PRO A 305 15.40 -3.96 37.71
N ASP A 306 15.01 -3.52 38.91
CA ASP A 306 15.87 -3.54 40.08
C ASP A 306 16.52 -4.93 40.22
N ARG A 307 17.84 -4.96 40.29
CA ARG A 307 18.53 -6.21 40.65
C ARG A 307 18.07 -6.56 42.07
N PRO A 308 17.71 -7.83 42.35
CA PRO A 308 17.45 -8.24 43.72
C PRO A 308 18.72 -7.98 44.55
N GLY A 309 18.71 -6.90 45.34
CA GLY A 309 19.84 -6.45 46.17
C GLY A 309 20.24 -4.97 46.02
N ASP A 310 19.75 -4.21 45.04
CA ASP A 310 20.04 -2.76 44.96
C ASP A 310 19.17 -1.98 45.97
N PRO A 311 19.76 -1.06 46.77
CA PRO A 311 18.98 -0.19 47.65
C PRO A 311 18.07 0.70 46.82
N ALA A 312 16.80 0.80 47.21
CA ALA A 312 15.78 1.58 46.52
C ALA A 312 16.29 2.99 46.21
N ALA A 313 16.27 3.36 44.92
CA ALA A 313 16.73 4.67 44.47
C ALA A 313 15.97 5.78 45.22
N ASP A 314 16.72 6.71 45.81
CA ASP A 314 16.19 7.86 46.55
C ASP A 314 15.24 8.66 45.64
N PRO A 315 13.98 8.88 46.04
CA PRO A 315 13.01 9.62 45.24
C PRO A 315 13.38 11.09 45.01
N ASN A 316 14.42 11.64 45.65
CA ASN A 316 14.79 13.07 45.58
C ASN A 316 16.22 13.40 45.09
N GLY A 317 16.98 12.48 44.51
CA GLY A 317 18.36 12.76 44.06
C GLY A 317 18.49 13.29 42.62
N ASP A 318 18.66 14.60 42.45
CA ASP A 318 19.50 15.16 41.38
C ASP A 318 20.97 15.09 41.85
N PRO A 319 21.96 15.07 40.92
CA PRO A 319 23.14 14.21 40.92
C PRO A 319 24.03 14.19 42.18
#